data_AF-A0A8S3EPW7-F1
#
_entry.id   AF-A0A8S3EPW7-F1
#
_cell.length_a   1.000
_cell.length_b   1.000
_cell.length_c   1.000
_cell.angle_alpha   90.00
_cell.angle_beta   90.00
_cell.angle_gamma   90.00
#
_symmetry.space_group_name_H-M   'P 1'
#
loop_
_entity.id
_entity.type
_entity.pdbx_description
1 polymer ?
#
loop_
_entity_poly.entity_id
_entity_poly.type
_entity_poly.pdbx_seq_one_letter_code
_entity_poly.pdbx_strand_id
1 'polypeptide(L)'
;TTTTKYWKCVVNSCSAKIHTDLNGHLVKINDDHSHPSEKETIEVREFREKVKQRAINETTPIPRIYDEECAKAKLSDTTTAILPSEREMNSAINKVRRAMTHTIPTTQLFDIPEPFTETLQSDDFLIVDKMITRRQRIILFASREQLKMLLGADTILMDGTFSTCPRVKSIAMQMQLNFTPKSIMSDFEPASITVIAAEFVGTTHSSCYFHFTQAVYRAIQRVRLSTSYNNDNDIEHSCRKLMVLALLPEPIIEDTYDDIISNNVNRNKKYTK
;
A
#
# COMPACT_ATOMS: atom_id res chain seq x y z
N THR A 1 -42.13 31.80 -1.60
CA THR A 1 -40.95 32.19 -2.39
C THR A 1 -40.29 30.94 -2.94
N THR A 2 -40.62 30.57 -4.17
CA THR A 2 -40.04 29.41 -4.85
C THR A 2 -38.59 29.74 -5.22
N THR A 3 -37.64 29.06 -4.58
CA THR A 3 -36.21 29.26 -4.84
C THR A 3 -35.86 28.59 -6.17
N THR A 4 -35.26 29.32 -7.10
CA THR A 4 -34.96 28.84 -8.47
C THR A 4 -33.45 28.63 -8.64
N LYS A 5 -33.06 27.53 -9.29
CA LYS A 5 -31.66 27.28 -9.69
C LYS A 5 -31.45 27.76 -11.13
N TYR A 6 -30.31 28.40 -11.37
CA TYR A 6 -29.95 28.98 -12.66
C TYR A 6 -28.82 28.19 -13.29
N TRP A 7 -28.98 27.80 -14.55
CA TRP A 7 -28.00 27.04 -15.32
C TRP A 7 -27.66 27.79 -16.59
N LYS A 8 -26.40 27.68 -17.03
CA LYS A 8 -25.91 28.20 -18.31
C LYS A 8 -25.28 27.07 -19.11
N CYS A 9 -25.29 27.20 -20.43
CA CYS A 9 -24.57 26.27 -21.31
C CYS A 9 -23.08 26.21 -20.93
N VAL A 10 -22.48 25.02 -21.09
CA VAL A 10 -21.05 24.77 -20.83
C VAL A 10 -20.14 25.35 -21.92
N VAL A 11 -20.68 25.54 -23.14
CA VAL A 11 -19.94 26.12 -24.27
C VAL A 11 -19.83 27.62 -24.07
N ASN A 12 -18.60 28.14 -23.94
CA ASN A 12 -18.36 29.55 -23.60
C ASN A 12 -18.92 30.55 -24.63
N SER A 13 -19.06 30.15 -25.89
CA SER A 13 -19.65 30.96 -26.97
C SER A 13 -21.18 30.90 -27.01
N CYS A 14 -21.83 30.12 -26.14
CA CYS A 14 -23.27 29.92 -26.10
C CYS A 14 -23.91 30.70 -24.95
N SER A 15 -24.95 31.49 -25.23
CA SER A 15 -25.65 32.29 -24.24
C SER A 15 -26.85 31.58 -23.58
N ALA A 16 -27.18 30.37 -24.02
CA ALA A 16 -28.35 29.62 -23.58
C ALA A 16 -28.36 29.39 -22.05
N LYS A 17 -29.52 29.61 -21.44
CA LYS A 17 -29.74 29.51 -19.99
C LYS A 17 -31.05 28.80 -19.71
N ILE A 18 -31.07 27.99 -18.66
CA ILE A 18 -32.29 27.36 -18.18
C ILE A 18 -32.44 27.58 -16.67
N HIS A 19 -33.68 27.69 -16.22
CA HIS A 19 -34.03 27.84 -14.82
C HIS A 19 -34.81 26.61 -14.39
N THR A 20 -34.44 26.01 -13.25
CA THR A 20 -35.15 24.87 -12.67
C THR A 20 -35.64 25.21 -11.27
N ASP A 21 -36.67 24.52 -10.81
CA ASP A 21 -37.05 24.53 -9.40
C ASP A 21 -35.98 23.78 -8.55
N LEU A 22 -36.19 23.71 -7.24
CA LEU A 22 -35.28 22.97 -6.35
C LEU A 22 -35.26 21.47 -6.62
N ASN A 23 -36.35 20.92 -7.17
CA ASN A 23 -36.56 19.52 -7.49
C ASN A 23 -36.03 19.14 -8.90
N GLY A 24 -35.54 20.12 -9.66
CA GLY A 24 -34.99 19.91 -11.01
C GLY A 24 -36.02 20.00 -12.13
N HIS A 25 -37.29 20.35 -11.84
CA HIS A 25 -38.25 20.60 -12.91
C HIS A 25 -37.94 21.91 -13.61
N LEU A 26 -38.10 21.89 -14.93
CA LEU A 26 -37.78 23.02 -15.77
C LEU A 26 -38.84 24.12 -15.63
N VAL A 27 -38.40 25.30 -15.21
CA VAL A 27 -39.26 26.47 -14.94
C VAL A 27 -39.21 27.45 -16.11
N LYS A 28 -38.05 27.62 -16.74
CA LYS A 28 -37.86 28.53 -17.89
C LYS A 28 -36.67 28.12 -18.74
N ILE A 29 -36.79 28.24 -20.07
CA ILE A 29 -35.68 28.19 -21.02
C ILE A 29 -35.55 29.58 -21.65
N ASN A 30 -34.33 30.10 -21.70
CA ASN A 30 -33.97 31.32 -22.41
C ASN A 30 -32.91 30.99 -23.46
N ASP A 31 -33.18 31.40 -24.70
CA ASP A 31 -32.35 31.26 -25.90
C ASP A 31 -32.15 29.82 -26.42
N ASP A 32 -32.10 29.69 -27.75
CA ASP A 32 -31.70 28.47 -28.44
C ASP A 32 -30.17 28.31 -28.44
N HIS A 33 -29.71 27.06 -28.46
CA HIS A 33 -28.28 26.78 -28.50
C HIS A 33 -27.68 27.20 -29.86
N SER A 34 -26.55 27.91 -29.82
CA SER A 34 -25.79 28.33 -31.00
C SER A 34 -24.84 27.27 -31.54
N HIS A 35 -24.98 26.03 -31.09
CA HIS A 35 -24.14 24.89 -31.44
C HIS A 35 -24.96 23.60 -31.43
N PRO A 36 -24.56 22.59 -32.22
CA PRO A 36 -25.17 21.27 -32.15
C PRO A 36 -24.90 20.59 -30.80
N SER A 37 -25.72 19.59 -30.47
CA SER A 37 -25.51 18.73 -29.31
C SER A 37 -24.31 17.81 -29.54
N GLU A 38 -23.31 17.89 -28.68
CA GLU A 38 -22.15 16.98 -28.67
C GLU A 38 -22.47 15.74 -27.81
N LYS A 39 -23.20 14.78 -28.39
CA LYS A 39 -23.69 13.61 -27.67
C LYS A 39 -22.54 12.76 -27.11
N GLU A 40 -21.47 12.61 -27.89
CA GLU A 40 -20.28 11.84 -27.54
C GLU A 40 -19.59 12.41 -26.29
N THR A 41 -19.52 13.73 -26.17
CA THR A 41 -18.93 14.40 -25.00
C THR A 41 -19.77 14.22 -23.74
N ILE A 42 -21.09 14.16 -23.88
CA ILE A 42 -22.01 13.84 -22.78
C ILE A 42 -21.81 12.38 -22.34
N GLU A 43 -21.75 11.44 -23.29
CA GLU A 43 -21.51 10.02 -23.01
C GLU A 43 -20.16 9.78 -22.30
N VAL A 44 -19.09 10.44 -22.74
CA VAL A 44 -17.78 10.38 -22.05
C VAL A 44 -17.88 10.94 -20.63
N ARG A 45 -18.63 12.03 -20.42
CA ARG A 45 -18.79 12.63 -19.10
C ARG A 45 -19.57 11.70 -18.16
N GLU A 46 -20.63 11.06 -18.65
CA GLU A 46 -21.38 10.06 -17.90
C GLU A 46 -20.52 8.84 -17.56
N PHE A 47 -19.72 8.34 -18.51
CA PHE A 47 -18.77 7.27 -18.27
C PHE A 47 -17.78 7.62 -17.17
N ARG A 48 -17.18 8.82 -17.24
CA ARG A 48 -16.24 9.31 -16.21
C ARG A 48 -16.87 9.33 -14.82
N GLU A 49 -18.13 9.76 -14.73
CA GLU A 49 -18.82 9.83 -13.45
C GLU A 49 -19.12 8.42 -12.92
N LYS A 50 -19.58 7.49 -13.76
CA LYS A 50 -19.80 6.08 -13.37
C LYS A 50 -18.54 5.42 -12.82
N VAL A 51 -17.41 5.54 -13.52
CA VAL A 51 -16.13 4.96 -13.07
C VAL A 51 -15.69 5.58 -11.74
N LYS A 52 -15.85 6.91 -11.55
CA LYS A 52 -15.55 7.55 -10.27
C LYS A 52 -16.43 7.04 -9.14
N GLN A 53 -17.75 6.95 -9.36
CA GLN A 53 -18.68 6.47 -8.34
C GLN A 53 -18.36 5.02 -7.93
N ARG A 54 -18.10 4.13 -8.89
CA ARG A 54 -17.66 2.76 -8.59
C ARG A 54 -16.33 2.74 -7.83
N ALA A 55 -15.36 3.56 -8.24
CA ALA A 55 -14.05 3.61 -7.58
C ALA A 55 -14.07 4.17 -6.15
N ILE A 56 -15.12 4.88 -5.75
CA ILE A 56 -15.37 5.35 -4.38
C ILE A 56 -16.06 4.28 -3.55
N ASN A 57 -17.06 3.61 -4.13
CA ASN A 57 -17.96 2.71 -3.42
C ASN A 57 -17.48 1.25 -3.39
N GLU A 58 -16.48 0.91 -4.20
CA GLU A 58 -15.94 -0.44 -4.34
C GLU A 58 -14.43 -0.48 -4.06
N THR A 59 -13.96 -1.61 -3.54
CA THR A 59 -12.53 -1.90 -3.32
C THR A 59 -11.84 -2.47 -4.56
N THR A 60 -12.59 -2.67 -5.66
CA THR A 60 -12.09 -3.18 -6.94
C THR A 60 -10.96 -2.29 -7.47
N PRO A 61 -9.85 -2.86 -7.96
CA PRO A 61 -8.78 -2.09 -8.59
C PRO A 61 -9.31 -1.23 -9.75
N ILE A 62 -8.85 0.03 -9.82
CA ILE A 62 -9.29 0.99 -10.84
C ILE A 62 -9.16 0.44 -12.28
N PRO A 63 -8.06 -0.22 -12.68
CA PRO A 63 -7.94 -0.76 -14.03
C PRO A 63 -9.10 -1.70 -14.36
N ARG A 64 -9.48 -2.54 -13.41
CA ARG A 64 -10.58 -3.50 -13.55
C ARG A 64 -11.94 -2.81 -13.65
N ILE A 65 -12.20 -1.78 -12.83
CA ILE A 65 -13.44 -0.99 -12.92
C ILE A 65 -13.54 -0.35 -14.32
N TYR A 66 -12.45 0.21 -14.81
CA TYR A 66 -12.39 0.86 -16.11
C TYR A 66 -12.70 -0.13 -17.25
N ASP A 67 -12.06 -1.31 -17.25
CA ASP A 67 -12.29 -2.35 -18.25
C ASP A 67 -13.73 -2.87 -18.24
N GLU A 68 -14.30 -3.11 -17.05
CA GLU A 68 -15.68 -3.57 -16.89
C GLU A 68 -16.69 -2.53 -17.39
N GLU A 69 -16.47 -1.24 -17.11
CA GLU A 69 -17.35 -0.18 -17.60
C GLU A 69 -17.21 0.02 -19.10
N CYS A 70 -16.00 -0.09 -19.66
CA CYS A 70 -15.79 -0.09 -21.12
C CYS A 70 -16.58 -1.21 -21.81
N ALA A 71 -16.53 -2.43 -21.25
CA ALA A 71 -17.26 -3.58 -21.77
C ALA A 71 -18.79 -3.40 -21.70
N LYS A 72 -19.30 -2.75 -20.64
CA LYS A 72 -20.75 -2.52 -20.44
C LYS A 72 -21.29 -1.37 -21.28
N ALA A 73 -20.50 -0.33 -21.52
CA ALA A 73 -21.00 0.95 -22.02
C ALA A 73 -21.47 0.91 -23.49
N LYS A 74 -21.17 -0.14 -24.27
CA LYS A 74 -21.56 -0.30 -25.68
C LYS A 74 -21.44 1.01 -26.47
N LEU A 75 -20.29 1.68 -26.31
CA LEU A 75 -20.05 3.01 -26.89
C LEU A 75 -19.84 2.91 -28.40
N SER A 76 -20.17 3.98 -29.12
CA SER A 76 -19.82 4.08 -30.55
C SER A 76 -18.30 4.16 -30.75
N ASP A 77 -17.84 3.87 -31.97
CA ASP A 77 -16.42 4.00 -32.32
C ASP A 77 -15.91 5.44 -32.13
N THR A 78 -16.76 6.43 -32.42
CA THR A 78 -16.44 7.85 -32.24
C THR A 78 -16.31 8.24 -30.77
N THR A 79 -17.19 7.76 -29.89
CA THR A 79 -17.11 7.99 -28.44
C THR A 79 -15.90 7.26 -27.82
N THR A 80 -15.59 6.05 -28.31
CA THR A 80 -14.45 5.26 -27.83
C THR A 80 -13.11 5.95 -28.13
N ALA A 81 -13.00 6.63 -29.28
CA ALA A 81 -11.78 7.35 -29.66
C ALA A 81 -11.46 8.56 -28.76
N ILE A 82 -12.47 9.13 -28.10
CA ILE A 82 -12.31 10.30 -27.20
C ILE A 82 -12.39 9.92 -25.71
N LEU A 83 -12.45 8.62 -25.40
CA LEU A 83 -12.50 8.12 -24.04
C LEU A 83 -11.19 8.44 -23.30
N PRO A 84 -11.21 8.94 -22.05
CA PRO A 84 -9.99 9.17 -21.28
C PRO A 84 -9.25 7.87 -21.07
N SER A 85 -7.93 7.89 -21.21
CA SER A 85 -7.10 6.74 -20.84
C SER A 85 -7.24 6.39 -19.34
N GLU A 86 -6.96 5.14 -19.01
CA GLU A 86 -6.92 4.67 -17.61
C GLU A 86 -6.00 5.55 -16.74
N ARG A 87 -4.86 5.99 -17.29
CA ARG A 87 -3.89 6.86 -16.60
C ARG A 87 -4.48 8.25 -16.29
N GLU A 88 -5.24 8.83 -17.21
CA GLU A 88 -5.94 10.11 -16.98
C GLU A 88 -7.04 9.95 -15.93
N MET A 89 -7.74 8.81 -15.95
CA MET A 89 -8.74 8.45 -14.95
C MET A 89 -8.14 8.27 -13.56
N ASN A 90 -6.97 7.64 -13.45
CA ASN A 90 -6.27 7.41 -12.18
C ASN A 90 -6.03 8.72 -11.41
N SER A 91 -5.64 9.80 -12.08
CA SER A 91 -5.44 11.11 -11.43
C SER A 91 -6.75 11.69 -10.87
N ALA A 92 -7.82 11.63 -11.67
CA ALA A 92 -9.14 12.12 -11.28
C ALA A 92 -9.74 11.29 -10.13
N ILE A 93 -9.62 9.96 -10.19
CA ILE A 93 -10.09 9.05 -9.15
C ILE A 93 -9.30 9.25 -7.86
N ASN A 94 -7.96 9.34 -7.95
CA ASN A 94 -7.13 9.61 -6.77
C ASN A 94 -7.46 10.95 -6.14
N LYS A 95 -7.84 11.97 -6.92
CA LYS A 95 -8.31 13.26 -6.39
C LYS A 95 -9.62 13.12 -5.62
N VAL A 96 -10.57 12.34 -6.13
CA VAL A 96 -11.86 12.11 -5.47
C VAL A 96 -11.69 11.24 -4.22
N ARG A 97 -10.89 10.16 -4.31
CA ARG A 97 -10.52 9.33 -3.15
C ARG A 97 -9.86 10.18 -2.06
N ARG A 98 -8.89 11.04 -2.41
CA ARG A 98 -8.24 11.95 -1.44
C ARG A 98 -9.22 12.89 -0.74
N ALA A 99 -10.29 13.31 -1.42
CA ALA A 99 -11.32 14.16 -0.81
C ALA A 99 -12.22 13.40 0.18
N MET A 100 -12.29 12.07 0.07
CA MET A 100 -13.07 11.20 0.95
C MET A 100 -12.23 10.42 1.96
N THR A 101 -10.92 10.28 1.74
CA THR A 101 -10.02 9.65 2.72
C THR A 101 -9.84 10.57 3.91
N HIS A 102 -10.01 10.01 5.11
CA HIS A 102 -9.65 10.67 6.36
C HIS A 102 -8.20 11.18 6.29
N THR A 103 -7.97 12.35 6.87
CA THR A 103 -6.63 12.91 6.98
C THR A 103 -5.74 11.94 7.75
N ILE A 104 -4.55 11.65 7.21
CA ILE A 104 -3.60 10.76 7.88
C ILE A 104 -3.25 11.38 9.24
N PRO A 105 -3.52 10.69 10.36
CA PRO A 105 -3.24 11.23 11.68
C PRO A 105 -1.75 11.51 11.86
N THR A 106 -1.43 12.68 12.41
CA THR A 106 -0.05 13.06 12.74
C THR A 106 0.41 12.55 14.10
N THR A 107 -0.51 12.05 14.92
CA THR A 107 -0.25 11.48 16.23
C THR A 107 -1.03 10.19 16.41
N GLN A 108 -0.71 9.39 17.43
CA GLN A 108 -1.47 8.17 17.79
C GLN A 108 -2.80 8.47 18.53
N LEU A 109 -3.05 9.75 18.84
CA LEU A 109 -4.26 10.21 19.54
C LEU A 109 -5.28 10.72 18.52
N PHE A 110 -6.01 9.79 17.90
CA PHE A 110 -7.07 10.08 16.95
C PHE A 110 -8.23 9.11 17.14
N ASP A 111 -9.45 9.54 16.88
CA ASP A 111 -10.58 8.62 16.89
C ASP A 111 -10.52 7.73 15.65
N ILE A 112 -10.74 6.42 15.82
CA ILE A 112 -10.79 5.48 14.70
C ILE A 112 -12.20 5.56 14.09
N PRO A 113 -12.34 5.97 12.81
CA PRO A 113 -13.64 5.95 12.15
C PRO A 113 -14.29 4.57 12.17
N GLU A 114 -15.61 4.53 12.41
CA GLU A 114 -16.44 3.32 12.42
C GLU A 114 -16.23 2.41 11.19
N PRO A 115 -16.07 2.91 9.95
CA PRO A 115 -15.79 2.04 8.80
C PRO A 115 -14.49 1.23 8.87
N PHE A 116 -13.58 1.54 9.81
CA PHE A 116 -12.33 0.81 10.01
C PHE A 116 -12.38 -0.16 11.20
N THR A 117 -13.48 -0.18 11.96
CA THR A 117 -13.62 -1.10 13.10
C THR A 117 -14.12 -2.47 12.69
N GLU A 118 -14.66 -2.60 11.48
CA GLU A 118 -15.24 -3.82 10.93
C GLU A 118 -14.56 -4.29 9.64
N THR A 119 -14.73 -5.57 9.31
CA THR A 119 -14.37 -6.12 8.00
C THR A 119 -15.41 -5.72 6.94
N LEU A 120 -15.13 -6.02 5.66
CA LEU A 120 -16.11 -5.85 4.57
C LEU A 120 -17.37 -6.71 4.72
N GLN A 121 -17.36 -7.68 5.64
CA GLN A 121 -18.49 -8.56 5.96
C GLN A 121 -19.17 -8.16 7.28
N SER A 122 -18.83 -7.00 7.84
CA SER A 122 -19.33 -6.51 9.13
C SER A 122 -18.98 -7.39 10.33
N ASP A 123 -17.83 -8.06 10.28
CA ASP A 123 -17.25 -8.73 11.46
C ASP A 123 -16.32 -7.78 12.21
N ASP A 124 -16.19 -7.96 13.53
CA ASP A 124 -15.23 -7.24 14.37
C ASP A 124 -13.80 -7.35 13.79
N PHE A 125 -13.18 -6.20 13.54
CA PHE A 125 -11.79 -6.13 13.05
C PHE A 125 -10.87 -5.34 13.96
N LEU A 126 -11.34 -4.28 14.60
CA LEU A 126 -10.62 -3.59 15.68
C LEU A 126 -10.78 -4.37 16.98
N ILE A 127 -9.78 -5.16 17.35
CA ILE A 127 -9.82 -6.04 18.53
C ILE A 127 -9.29 -5.34 19.78
N VAL A 128 -8.32 -4.44 19.59
CA VAL A 128 -7.73 -3.69 20.70
C VAL A 128 -7.64 -2.24 20.34
N ASP A 129 -8.11 -1.42 21.26
CA ASP A 129 -7.83 0.00 21.33
C ASP A 129 -7.55 0.36 22.79
N LYS A 130 -6.27 0.46 23.16
CA LYS A 130 -5.86 0.64 24.56
C LYS A 130 -4.81 1.72 24.72
N MET A 131 -5.10 2.68 25.60
CA MET A 131 -4.12 3.65 26.09
C MET A 131 -3.21 2.98 27.13
N ILE A 132 -1.91 2.86 26.81
CA ILE A 132 -0.89 2.34 27.72
C ILE A 132 -0.36 3.44 28.64
N THR A 133 -0.15 4.64 28.09
CA THR A 133 0.18 5.86 28.84
C THR A 133 -0.59 7.04 28.24
N ARG A 134 -0.48 8.25 28.83
CA ARG A 134 -1.14 9.46 28.29
C ARG A 134 -0.78 9.78 26.83
N ARG A 135 0.31 9.21 26.28
CA ARG A 135 0.78 9.46 24.91
C ARG A 135 1.07 8.18 24.10
N GLN A 136 0.82 7.00 24.66
CA GLN A 136 1.08 5.73 23.97
C GLN A 136 -0.21 4.92 23.91
N ARG A 137 -0.55 4.50 22.70
CA ARG A 137 -1.74 3.73 22.40
C ARG A 137 -1.34 2.48 21.64
N ILE A 138 -1.95 1.35 21.98
CA ILE A 138 -1.85 0.12 21.21
C ILE A 138 -3.18 -0.07 20.51
N ILE A 139 -3.09 -0.27 19.19
CA ILE A 139 -4.23 -0.56 18.33
C ILE A 139 -3.93 -1.90 17.65
N LEU A 140 -4.86 -2.85 17.74
CA LEU A 140 -4.73 -4.17 17.08
C LEU A 140 -5.92 -4.38 16.15
N PHE A 141 -5.61 -4.58 14.88
CA PHE A 141 -6.56 -5.01 13.87
C PHE A 141 -6.31 -6.47 13.52
N ALA A 142 -7.31 -7.32 13.70
CA ALA A 142 -7.27 -8.73 13.31
C ALA A 142 -8.69 -9.30 13.28
N SER A 143 -8.98 -10.20 12.33
CA SER A 143 -10.19 -11.01 12.43
C SER A 143 -10.03 -12.14 13.45
N ARG A 144 -11.14 -12.68 13.95
CA ARG A 144 -11.10 -13.86 14.84
C ARG A 144 -10.41 -15.06 14.19
N GLU A 145 -10.54 -15.22 12.88
CA GLU A 145 -9.88 -16.29 12.12
C GLU A 145 -8.35 -16.08 12.05
N GLN A 146 -7.91 -14.85 11.76
CA GLN A 146 -6.50 -14.50 11.75
C GLN A 146 -5.85 -14.73 13.12
N LEU A 147 -6.55 -14.37 14.20
CA LEU A 147 -6.08 -14.67 15.57
C LEU A 147 -5.97 -16.17 15.81
N LYS A 148 -6.97 -16.97 15.44
CA LYS A 148 -6.89 -18.44 15.57
C LYS A 148 -5.70 -19.01 14.81
N MET A 149 -5.46 -18.54 13.58
CA MET A 149 -4.30 -18.94 12.78
C MET A 149 -2.99 -18.58 13.46
N LEU A 150 -2.87 -17.36 13.99
CA LEU A 150 -1.69 -16.90 14.71
C LEU A 150 -1.42 -17.74 15.96
N LEU A 151 -2.46 -18.02 16.75
CA LEU A 151 -2.35 -18.78 17.99
C LEU A 151 -1.95 -20.25 17.75
N GLY A 152 -2.36 -20.83 16.62
CA GLY A 152 -2.02 -22.20 16.23
C GLY A 152 -0.74 -22.34 15.41
N ALA A 153 -0.03 -21.25 15.10
CA ALA A 153 1.13 -21.28 14.22
C ALA A 153 2.39 -21.79 14.94
N ASP A 154 3.03 -22.82 14.37
CA ASP A 154 4.36 -23.27 14.79
C ASP A 154 5.46 -22.29 14.35
N THR A 155 5.25 -21.59 13.23
CA THR A 155 6.20 -20.66 12.65
C THR A 155 5.53 -19.32 12.40
N ILE A 156 6.11 -18.24 12.93
CA ILE A 156 5.64 -16.88 12.71
C ILE A 156 6.67 -16.13 11.89
N LEU A 157 6.24 -15.60 10.75
CA LEU A 157 7.01 -14.65 9.97
C LEU A 157 6.46 -13.27 10.28
N MET A 158 7.32 -12.37 10.74
CA MET A 158 6.91 -10.99 11.03
C MET A 158 7.85 -9.99 10.38
N ASP A 159 7.27 -8.88 9.97
CA ASP A 159 7.97 -7.71 9.45
C ASP A 159 7.46 -6.51 10.24
N GLY A 160 8.31 -5.52 10.49
CA GLY A 160 7.86 -4.37 11.25
C GLY A 160 8.86 -3.24 11.33
N THR A 161 8.35 -2.03 11.14
CA THR A 161 9.13 -0.80 11.25
C THR A 161 9.01 -0.28 12.69
N PHE A 162 9.75 -0.88 13.62
CA PHE A 162 9.67 -0.52 15.04
C PHE A 162 10.73 0.50 15.43
N SER A 163 10.32 1.67 15.92
CA SER A 163 11.23 2.55 16.67
C SER A 163 11.52 2.02 18.08
N THR A 164 10.55 1.29 18.65
CA THR A 164 10.65 0.55 19.92
C THR A 164 9.75 -0.68 19.86
N CYS A 165 10.23 -1.85 20.27
CA CYS A 165 9.41 -3.07 20.33
C CYS A 165 8.78 -3.22 21.73
N PRO A 166 7.44 -3.26 21.85
CA PRO A 166 6.78 -3.46 23.14
C PRO A 166 6.94 -4.91 23.64
N ARG A 167 6.63 -5.14 24.91
CA ARG A 167 6.53 -6.50 25.49
C ARG A 167 5.28 -7.23 24.97
N VAL A 168 5.36 -7.70 23.72
CA VAL A 168 4.27 -8.30 22.93
C VAL A 168 3.58 -9.44 23.68
N LYS A 169 4.32 -10.36 24.28
CA LYS A 169 3.74 -11.50 25.00
C LYS A 169 2.97 -11.06 26.22
N SER A 170 3.48 -10.07 26.95
CA SER A 170 2.78 -9.52 28.12
C SER A 170 1.45 -8.88 27.73
N ILE A 171 1.43 -8.15 26.61
CA ILE A 171 0.21 -7.53 26.06
C ILE A 171 -0.76 -8.60 25.56
N ALA A 172 -0.25 -9.61 24.84
CA ALA A 172 -1.05 -10.72 24.32
C ALA A 172 -1.69 -11.53 25.46
N MET A 173 -0.96 -11.80 26.56
CA MET A 173 -1.49 -12.44 27.76
C MET A 173 -2.64 -11.65 28.40
N GLN A 174 -2.53 -10.32 28.49
CA GLN A 174 -3.63 -9.47 28.98
C GLN A 174 -4.89 -9.59 28.10
N MET A 175 -4.71 -9.95 26.84
CA MET A 175 -5.78 -10.13 25.85
C MET A 175 -6.21 -11.59 25.72
N GLN A 176 -5.72 -12.48 26.59
CA GLN A 176 -5.95 -13.94 26.53
C GLN A 176 -5.47 -14.58 25.20
N LEU A 177 -4.51 -13.94 24.53
CA LEU A 177 -3.86 -14.42 23.32
C LEU A 177 -2.56 -15.12 23.71
N ASN A 178 -2.64 -16.42 23.97
CA ASN A 178 -1.48 -17.24 24.32
C ASN A 178 -0.98 -18.02 23.11
N PHE A 179 0.24 -17.74 22.67
CA PHE A 179 0.90 -18.48 21.59
C PHE A 179 2.37 -18.70 21.93
N THR A 180 2.87 -19.86 21.53
CA THR A 180 4.24 -20.33 21.78
C THR A 180 4.78 -20.96 20.51
N PRO A 181 5.18 -20.14 19.52
CA PRO A 181 5.65 -20.64 18.24
C PRO A 181 6.99 -21.36 18.45
N LYS A 182 7.24 -22.40 17.66
CA LYS A 182 8.54 -23.09 17.63
C LYS A 182 9.61 -22.22 16.99
N SER A 183 9.24 -21.42 15.99
CA SER A 183 10.17 -20.50 15.34
C SER A 183 9.53 -19.15 15.00
N ILE A 184 10.34 -18.09 15.09
CA ILE A 184 9.99 -16.74 14.65
C ILE A 184 11.06 -16.27 13.67
N MET A 185 10.63 -15.79 12.50
CA MET A 185 11.49 -15.08 11.57
C MET A 185 11.13 -13.60 11.58
N SER A 186 12.13 -12.73 11.72
CA SER A 186 11.95 -11.28 11.61
C SER A 186 12.99 -10.64 10.69
N ASP A 187 12.84 -9.35 10.43
CA ASP A 187 13.96 -8.53 9.96
C ASP A 187 15.08 -8.42 11.02
N PHE A 188 16.10 -7.61 10.72
CA PHE A 188 17.31 -7.43 11.54
C PHE A 188 17.15 -6.35 12.62
N GLU A 189 15.93 -5.99 13.02
CA GLU A 189 15.71 -4.94 14.02
C GLU A 189 16.13 -5.39 15.43
N PRO A 190 17.16 -4.77 16.05
CA PRO A 190 17.70 -5.23 17.33
C PRO A 190 16.67 -5.28 18.46
N ALA A 191 15.70 -4.35 18.43
CA ALA A 191 14.62 -4.30 19.41
C ALA A 191 13.71 -5.55 19.31
N SER A 192 13.38 -5.98 18.09
CA SER A 192 12.58 -7.19 17.84
C SER A 192 13.31 -8.44 18.33
N ILE A 193 14.59 -8.60 17.95
CA ILE A 193 15.42 -9.74 18.35
C ILE A 193 15.49 -9.86 19.88
N THR A 194 15.71 -8.73 20.57
CA THR A 194 15.81 -8.67 22.02
C THR A 194 14.49 -9.07 22.69
N VAL A 195 13.36 -8.57 22.20
CA VAL A 195 12.03 -8.90 22.76
C VAL A 195 11.68 -10.35 22.52
N ILE A 196 11.95 -10.89 21.32
CA ILE A 196 11.71 -12.29 21.00
C ILE A 196 12.47 -13.19 21.97
N ALA A 197 13.77 -12.95 22.14
CA ALA A 197 14.61 -13.74 23.03
C ALA A 197 14.15 -13.66 24.50
N ALA A 198 13.69 -12.49 24.94
CA ALA A 198 13.24 -12.27 26.32
C ALA A 198 11.86 -12.88 26.60
N GLU A 199 10.93 -12.84 25.64
CA GLU A 199 9.54 -13.23 25.87
C GLU A 199 9.22 -14.64 25.37
N PHE A 200 9.85 -15.11 24.30
CA PHE A 200 9.58 -16.40 23.66
C PHE A 200 10.71 -17.40 23.92
N VAL A 201 10.91 -17.71 25.21
CA VAL A 201 11.90 -18.70 25.64
C VAL A 201 11.62 -20.06 24.99
N GLY A 202 12.63 -20.65 24.34
CA GLY A 202 12.52 -21.93 23.63
C GLY A 202 12.08 -21.80 22.17
N THR A 203 11.78 -20.59 21.69
CA THR A 203 11.52 -20.33 20.28
C THR A 203 12.83 -20.06 19.53
N THR A 204 13.01 -20.70 18.38
CA THR A 204 14.15 -20.43 17.49
C THR A 204 13.89 -19.13 16.73
N HIS A 205 14.75 -18.13 16.91
CA HIS A 205 14.74 -16.92 16.09
C HIS A 205 15.60 -17.10 14.84
N SER A 206 15.11 -16.62 13.70
CA SER A 206 15.88 -16.53 12.45
C SER A 206 15.68 -15.14 11.84
N SER A 207 16.71 -14.64 11.16
CA SER A 207 16.57 -13.38 10.42
C SER A 207 16.18 -13.64 8.97
N CYS A 208 15.43 -12.72 8.38
CA CYS A 208 14.90 -12.87 7.03
C CYS A 208 16.00 -12.70 5.96
N TYR A 209 16.23 -13.73 5.15
CA TYR A 209 17.20 -13.70 4.05
C TYR A 209 16.94 -12.56 3.05
N PHE A 210 15.68 -12.27 2.75
CA PHE A 210 15.32 -11.16 1.87
C PHE A 210 15.83 -9.81 2.43
N HIS A 211 15.61 -9.56 3.72
CA HIS A 211 16.13 -8.36 4.38
C HIS A 211 17.66 -8.35 4.47
N PHE A 212 18.30 -9.52 4.59
CA PHE A 212 19.77 -9.64 4.55
C PHE A 212 20.33 -9.19 3.20
N THR A 213 19.79 -9.72 2.10
CA THR A 213 20.22 -9.33 0.74
C THR A 213 20.00 -7.85 0.47
N GLN A 214 18.89 -7.28 0.96
CA GLN A 214 18.69 -5.83 0.93
C GLN A 214 19.71 -5.06 1.76
N ALA A 215 20.07 -5.54 2.95
CA ALA A 215 21.08 -4.90 3.80
C ALA A 215 22.46 -4.89 3.12
N VAL A 216 22.83 -6.00 2.47
CA VAL A 216 24.03 -6.08 1.63
C VAL A 216 23.95 -5.08 0.48
N TYR A 217 22.81 -4.99 -0.22
CA TYR A 217 22.65 -4.01 -1.31
C TYR A 217 22.73 -2.55 -0.83
N ARG A 218 22.13 -2.23 0.33
CA ARG A 218 22.30 -0.92 0.98
C ARG A 218 23.77 -0.65 1.33
N ALA A 219 24.54 -1.67 1.69
CA ALA A 219 25.97 -1.53 1.92
C ALA A 219 26.72 -1.23 0.61
N ILE A 220 26.42 -1.93 -0.49
CA ILE A 220 26.95 -1.66 -1.84
C ILE A 220 26.70 -0.20 -2.25
N GLN A 221 25.49 0.30 -2.01
CA GLN A 221 25.13 1.71 -2.25
C GLN A 221 25.97 2.67 -1.40
N ARG A 222 26.11 2.38 -0.09
CA ARG A 222 26.87 3.20 0.85
C ARG A 222 28.35 3.32 0.46
N VAL A 223 28.96 2.24 -0.02
CA VAL A 223 30.34 2.22 -0.52
C VAL A 223 30.47 2.69 -1.97
N ARG A 224 29.39 3.23 -2.56
CA ARG A 224 29.32 3.77 -3.92
C ARG A 224 29.66 2.77 -5.04
N LEU A 225 29.43 1.49 -4.79
CA LEU A 225 29.65 0.42 -5.77
C LEU A 225 28.44 0.14 -6.67
N SER A 226 27.33 0.88 -6.55
CA SER A 226 26.09 0.60 -7.31
C SER A 226 26.28 0.56 -8.83
N THR A 227 27.02 1.52 -9.39
CA THR A 227 27.29 1.54 -10.84
C THR A 227 28.13 0.34 -11.26
N SER A 228 29.15 0.00 -10.48
CA SER A 228 30.00 -1.16 -10.75
C SER A 228 29.23 -2.47 -10.59
N TYR A 229 28.41 -2.60 -9.55
CA TYR A 229 27.55 -3.77 -9.34
C TYR A 229 26.60 -4.03 -10.53
N ASN A 230 26.13 -2.99 -11.22
CA ASN A 230 25.23 -3.12 -12.37
C ASN A 230 25.95 -3.34 -13.71
N ASN A 231 27.25 -3.02 -13.81
CA ASN A 231 27.98 -2.98 -15.08
C ASN A 231 29.22 -3.90 -15.12
N ASP A 232 29.67 -4.41 -13.97
CA ASP A 232 30.82 -5.29 -13.84
C ASP A 232 30.38 -6.62 -13.21
N ASN A 233 30.38 -7.67 -14.03
CA ASN A 233 29.97 -9.02 -13.63
C ASN A 233 30.85 -9.60 -12.51
N ASP A 234 32.13 -9.25 -12.42
CA ASP A 234 33.01 -9.75 -11.36
C ASP A 234 32.64 -9.14 -10.01
N ILE A 235 32.30 -7.86 -9.99
CA ILE A 235 31.84 -7.14 -8.80
C ILE A 235 30.44 -7.62 -8.42
N GLU A 236 29.53 -7.75 -9.38
CA GLU A 236 28.19 -8.30 -9.15
C GLU A 236 28.29 -9.70 -8.52
N HIS A 237 29.08 -10.59 -9.12
CA HIS A 237 29.22 -11.96 -8.67
C HIS A 237 29.83 -12.04 -7.26
N SER A 238 30.83 -11.20 -6.97
CA SER A 238 31.45 -11.11 -5.64
C SER A 238 30.45 -10.62 -4.58
N CYS A 239 29.65 -9.61 -4.90
CA CYS A 239 28.59 -9.14 -4.01
C CYS A 239 27.50 -10.21 -3.80
N ARG A 240 27.13 -10.96 -4.84
CA ARG A 240 26.17 -12.07 -4.73
C ARG A 240 26.72 -13.23 -3.91
N LYS A 241 28.02 -13.53 -3.99
CA LYS A 241 28.68 -14.51 -3.12
C LYS A 241 28.51 -14.16 -1.65
N LEU A 242 28.65 -12.89 -1.28
CA LEU A 242 28.38 -12.43 0.09
C LEU A 242 26.92 -12.63 0.49
N MET A 243 25.97 -12.41 -0.43
CA MET A 243 24.54 -12.62 -0.17
C MET A 243 24.22 -14.10 0.08
N VAL A 244 24.85 -15.05 -0.62
CA VAL A 244 24.54 -16.48 -0.47
C VAL A 244 25.24 -17.16 0.71
N LEU A 245 26.16 -16.49 1.41
CA LEU A 245 26.80 -17.03 2.62
C LEU A 245 25.77 -17.48 3.67
N ALA A 246 24.67 -16.76 3.80
CA ALA A 246 23.58 -17.09 4.72
C ALA A 246 22.85 -18.41 4.39
N LEU A 247 23.11 -19.00 3.21
CA LEU A 247 22.50 -20.26 2.76
C LEU A 247 23.45 -21.45 2.89
N LEU A 248 24.70 -21.23 3.32
CA LEU A 248 25.67 -22.29 3.52
C LEU A 248 25.46 -22.96 4.89
N PRO A 249 25.84 -24.25 5.05
CA PRO A 249 25.97 -24.86 6.36
C PRO A 249 26.89 -24.05 7.26
N GLU A 250 26.49 -23.85 8.52
CA GLU A 250 27.24 -23.08 9.52
C GLU A 250 28.75 -23.35 9.55
N PRO A 251 29.23 -24.61 9.49
CA PRO A 251 30.66 -24.90 9.63
C PRO A 251 31.54 -24.36 8.50
N ILE A 252 30.97 -24.04 7.33
CA ILE A 252 31.75 -23.61 6.15
C ILE A 252 31.58 -22.12 5.84
N ILE A 253 30.75 -21.40 6.61
CA ILE A 253 30.47 -19.98 6.35
C ILE A 253 31.73 -19.14 6.48
N GLU A 254 32.51 -19.34 7.55
CA GLU A 254 33.73 -18.57 7.84
C GLU A 254 34.81 -18.81 6.78
N ASP A 255 35.12 -20.08 6.49
CA ASP A 255 36.07 -20.46 5.44
C ASP A 255 35.67 -19.87 4.07
N THR A 256 34.38 -19.98 3.72
CA THR A 256 33.90 -19.45 2.43
C THR A 256 33.94 -17.92 2.39
N TYR A 257 33.70 -17.24 3.51
CA TYR A 257 33.83 -15.80 3.62
C TYR A 257 35.29 -15.38 3.39
N ASP A 258 36.24 -16.02 4.05
CA ASP A 258 37.67 -15.73 3.91
C ASP A 258 38.17 -16.00 2.47
N ASP A 259 37.67 -17.04 1.82
CA ASP A 259 37.92 -17.31 0.40
C ASP A 259 37.38 -16.20 -0.50
N ILE A 260 36.18 -15.67 -0.21
CA ILE A 260 35.62 -14.55 -0.98
C ILE A 260 36.50 -13.30 -0.81
N ILE A 261 36.92 -12.98 0.42
CA ILE A 261 37.72 -11.80 0.70
C ILE A 261 39.12 -11.91 0.06
N SER A 262 39.81 -13.03 0.23
CA SER A 262 41.15 -13.26 -0.31
C SER A 262 41.19 -13.22 -1.84
N ASN A 263 40.20 -13.82 -2.51
CA ASN A 263 40.07 -13.76 -3.97
C ASN A 263 39.86 -12.34 -4.50
N ASN A 264 39.13 -11.50 -3.76
CA ASN A 264 38.90 -10.10 -4.14
C ASN A 264 40.13 -9.20 -3.90
N VAL A 265 40.90 -9.41 -2.83
CA VAL A 265 42.18 -8.72 -2.59
C VAL A 265 43.17 -8.99 -3.72
N ASN A 266 43.23 -10.24 -4.20
CA ASN A 266 44.10 -10.61 -5.31
C ASN A 266 43.66 -10.00 -6.65
N ARG A 267 42.34 -9.79 -6.86
CA ARG A 267 41.81 -9.12 -8.05
C ARG A 267 41.98 -7.60 -8.03
N ASN A 268 41.97 -6.95 -6.86
CA ASN A 268 42.18 -5.50 -6.74
C ASN A 268 43.55 -5.02 -7.26
N LYS A 269 44.58 -5.88 -7.29
CA LYS A 269 45.86 -5.57 -7.94
C LYS A 269 45.73 -5.28 -9.45
N LYS A 270 44.62 -5.66 -10.08
CA LYS A 270 44.31 -5.41 -11.49
C LYS A 270 43.68 -4.03 -11.73
N TYR A 271 43.14 -3.39 -10.68
CA TYR A 271 42.42 -2.11 -10.74
C TYR A 271 43.18 -0.94 -10.09
N THR A 272 44.32 -1.21 -9.44
CA THR A 272 45.22 -0.19 -8.86
C THR A 272 46.48 0.07 -9.72
N LYS A 273 46.33 0.09 -11.05
CA LYS A 273 47.37 0.60 -11.96
C LYS A 273 46.87 1.83 -12.69
#